data_AF-A0A3C1N6Q6-F1
#
_entry.id   AF-A0A3C1N6Q6-F1
#
_cell.length_a   1.000
_cell.length_b   1.000
_cell.length_c   1.000
_cell.angle_alpha   90.00
_cell.angle_beta   90.00
_cell.angle_gamma   90.00
#
_symmetry.space_group_name_H-M   'P 1'
#
loop_
_entity.id
_entity.type
_entity.pdbx_description
1 polymer ?
#
loop_
_entity_poly.entity_id
_entity_poly.type
_entity_poly.pdbx_seq_one_letter_code
_entity_poly.pdbx_strand_id
1 'polypeptide(L)'
;MPDNAVLDIAREMPGNANALGSIESFSSKNRERWGRFLMGVIDDGRRNKTKIEPLLVEVRPTPEAKQLADGLWAQLKSRCADEGIATSAVARREQLTALASGQDSVALLSGWRGRFIGSELKRFCDGVLSGGSC
;
A
#
# COMPACT_ATOMS: atom_id res chain seq x y z
N MET A 1 11.42 -19.61 -9.35
CA MET A 1 10.71 -18.76 -10.33
C MET A 1 10.94 -17.32 -9.88
N PRO A 2 11.37 -16.41 -10.78
CA PRO A 2 11.60 -15.02 -10.42
C PRO A 2 10.28 -14.24 -10.33
N ASP A 3 10.26 -13.15 -9.56
CA ASP A 3 9.03 -12.39 -9.27
C ASP A 3 8.43 -11.76 -10.53
N ASN A 4 9.26 -11.29 -11.47
CA ASN A 4 8.80 -10.76 -12.75
C ASN A 4 8.01 -11.79 -13.56
N ALA A 5 8.43 -13.07 -13.54
CA ALA A 5 7.69 -14.14 -14.21
C ALA A 5 6.30 -14.35 -13.59
N VAL A 6 6.19 -14.25 -12.26
CA VAL A 6 4.88 -14.34 -11.58
C VAL A 6 3.96 -13.22 -12.05
N LEU A 7 4.48 -11.99 -12.11
CA LEU A 7 3.73 -10.81 -12.53
C LEU A 7 3.30 -10.90 -14.00
N ASP A 8 4.18 -11.34 -14.90
CA ASP A 8 3.87 -11.47 -16.32
C ASP A 8 2.85 -12.59 -16.57
N ILE A 9 2.99 -13.73 -15.90
CA ILE A 9 2.00 -14.82 -15.94
C ILE A 9 0.64 -14.35 -15.43
N ALA A 10 0.60 -13.60 -14.32
CA ALA A 10 -0.65 -13.07 -13.76
C ALA A 10 -1.29 -12.01 -14.67
N ARG A 11 -0.48 -11.23 -15.40
CA ARG A 11 -0.96 -10.20 -16.34
C ARG A 11 -1.50 -10.83 -17.63
N GLU A 12 -0.78 -11.79 -18.19
CA GLU A 12 -1.13 -12.41 -19.48
C GLU A 12 -2.14 -13.54 -19.34
N MET A 13 -2.21 -14.23 -18.19
CA MET A 13 -3.11 -15.34 -17.90
C MET A 13 -3.15 -16.39 -19.03
N PRO A 14 -2.01 -17.02 -19.38
CA PRO A 14 -1.91 -17.89 -20.55
C PRO A 14 -2.90 -19.06 -20.50
N GLY A 15 -3.54 -19.33 -21.64
CA GLY A 15 -4.57 -20.38 -21.76
C GLY A 15 -4.03 -21.77 -22.05
N ASN A 16 -2.76 -21.89 -22.43
CA ASN A 16 -2.13 -23.16 -22.81
C ASN A 16 -0.60 -23.11 -22.64
N ALA A 17 0.04 -24.26 -22.77
CA ALA A 17 1.49 -24.42 -22.58
C ALA A 17 2.35 -23.61 -23.57
N ASN A 18 1.86 -23.38 -24.80
CA ASN A 18 2.56 -22.57 -25.79
C ASN A 18 2.56 -21.11 -25.36
N ALA A 19 1.40 -20.56 -24.99
CA ALA A 19 1.25 -19.20 -24.48
C ALA A 19 2.07 -18.98 -23.20
N LEU A 20 2.02 -19.92 -22.25
CA LEU A 20 2.88 -19.89 -21.06
C LEU A 20 4.36 -19.88 -21.43
N GLY A 21 4.71 -20.54 -22.54
CA GLY A 21 6.06 -20.59 -23.05
C GLY A 21 6.51 -19.37 -23.86
N SER A 22 5.60 -18.47 -24.22
CA SER A 22 5.92 -17.21 -24.90
C SER A 22 6.31 -16.09 -23.93
N ILE A 23 6.08 -16.30 -22.62
CA ILE A 23 6.44 -15.33 -21.58
C ILE A 23 7.96 -15.29 -21.43
N GLU A 24 8.58 -14.16 -21.79
CA GLU A 24 10.04 -13.96 -21.83
C GLU A 24 10.69 -14.19 -20.46
N SER A 25 10.07 -13.67 -19.40
CA SER A 25 10.55 -13.84 -18.02
C SER A 25 10.43 -15.28 -17.51
N PHE A 26 9.74 -16.18 -18.23
CA PHE A 26 9.51 -17.57 -17.87
C PHE A 26 10.40 -18.55 -18.66
N SER A 27 11.60 -18.79 -18.12
CA SER A 27 12.61 -19.66 -18.75
C SER A 27 12.15 -21.11 -18.99
N SER A 28 12.76 -21.77 -19.98
CA SER A 28 12.53 -23.18 -20.33
C SER A 28 12.69 -24.14 -19.15
N LYS A 29 13.69 -23.92 -18.29
CA LYS A 29 13.91 -24.72 -17.06
C LYS A 29 12.76 -24.60 -16.07
N ASN A 30 12.18 -23.40 -15.91
CA ASN A 30 11.01 -23.21 -15.06
C ASN A 30 9.76 -23.84 -15.69
N ARG A 31 9.64 -23.80 -17.02
CA ARG A 31 8.54 -24.44 -17.76
C ARG A 31 8.52 -25.95 -17.60
N GLU A 32 9.67 -26.59 -17.72
CA GLU A 32 9.80 -28.04 -17.51
C GLU A 32 9.43 -28.42 -16.07
N ARG A 33 9.93 -27.66 -15.10
CA ARG A 33 9.72 -27.94 -13.67
C ARG A 33 8.29 -27.64 -13.19
N TRP A 34 7.70 -26.54 -13.64
CA TRP A 34 6.47 -25.97 -13.05
C TRP A 34 5.31 -25.80 -14.03
N GLY A 35 5.53 -25.94 -15.34
CA GLY A 35 4.55 -25.57 -16.36
C GLY A 35 3.19 -26.26 -16.20
N ARG A 36 3.19 -27.57 -15.93
CA ARG A 36 1.94 -28.32 -15.71
C ARG A 36 1.18 -27.82 -14.48
N PHE A 37 1.89 -27.58 -13.38
CA PHE A 37 1.29 -27.10 -12.14
C PHE A 37 0.72 -25.69 -12.31
N LEU A 38 1.50 -24.79 -12.93
CA LEU A 38 1.08 -23.41 -13.20
C LEU A 38 -0.15 -23.36 -14.10
N MET A 39 -0.25 -24.22 -15.13
CA MET A 39 -1.46 -24.30 -15.96
C MET A 39 -2.71 -24.62 -15.13
N GLY A 40 -2.60 -25.51 -14.12
CA GLY A 40 -3.69 -25.81 -13.20
C GLY A 40 -4.07 -24.60 -12.33
N VAL A 41 -3.08 -23.92 -11.74
CA VAL A 41 -3.31 -22.73 -10.90
C VAL A 41 -3.91 -21.57 -11.70
N ILE A 42 -3.44 -21.35 -12.93
CA ILE A 42 -3.93 -20.28 -13.81
C ILE A 42 -5.37 -20.56 -14.24
N ASP A 43 -5.70 -21.82 -14.56
CA ASP A 43 -7.06 -22.22 -14.90
C ASP A 43 -8.02 -22.08 -13.71
N ASP A 44 -7.59 -22.49 -12.51
CA ASP A 44 -8.37 -22.31 -11.28
C ASP A 44 -8.60 -20.83 -10.97
N GLY A 45 -7.56 -19.99 -11.05
CA GLY A 45 -7.66 -18.55 -10.88
C GLY A 45 -8.58 -17.90 -11.92
N ARG A 46 -8.58 -18.37 -13.16
CA ARG A 46 -9.50 -17.90 -14.22
C ARG A 46 -10.95 -18.23 -13.88
N ARG A 47 -11.23 -19.43 -13.39
CA ARG A 47 -12.59 -19.89 -13.02
C ARG A 47 -13.12 -19.20 -11.77
N ASN A 48 -12.24 -18.92 -10.81
CA ASN A 48 -12.59 -18.38 -9.51
C ASN A 48 -12.34 -16.87 -9.39
N LYS A 49 -12.09 -16.16 -10.50
CA LYS A 49 -11.75 -14.72 -10.50
C LYS A 49 -12.72 -13.86 -9.68
N THR A 50 -14.01 -14.15 -9.73
CA THR A 50 -15.06 -13.41 -9.01
C THR A 50 -15.20 -13.79 -7.52
N LYS A 51 -14.51 -14.86 -7.09
CA LYS A 51 -14.52 -15.38 -5.71
C LYS A 51 -13.23 -15.08 -4.96
N ILE A 52 -12.20 -14.57 -5.64
CA ILE A 52 -10.93 -14.20 -5.03
C ILE A 52 -11.07 -12.77 -4.50
N GLU A 53 -11.13 -12.63 -3.19
CA GLU A 53 -10.96 -11.33 -2.55
C GLU A 53 -9.49 -10.91 -2.65
N PRO A 54 -9.18 -9.66 -3.07
CA PRO A 54 -7.82 -9.16 -3.07
C PRO A 54 -7.23 -9.23 -1.65
N LEU A 55 -6.07 -9.89 -1.50
CA LEU A 55 -5.41 -10.08 -0.20
C LEU A 55 -5.05 -8.76 0.48
N LEU A 56 -4.78 -7.71 -0.31
CA LEU A 56 -4.50 -6.36 0.16
C LEU A 56 -5.02 -5.38 -0.88
N VAL A 57 -5.98 -4.54 -0.50
CA VAL A 57 -6.19 -3.27 -1.20
C VAL A 57 -5.13 -2.32 -0.68
N GLU A 58 -3.97 -2.26 -1.33
CA GLU A 58 -3.07 -1.12 -1.14
C GLU A 58 -3.81 0.12 -1.63
N VAL A 59 -4.47 0.83 -0.71
CA VAL A 59 -5.01 2.15 -0.99
C VAL A 59 -3.81 3.07 -1.15
N ARG A 60 -3.36 3.23 -2.40
CA ARG A 60 -2.35 4.24 -2.70
C ARG A 60 -2.91 5.60 -2.32
N PRO A 61 -2.17 6.40 -1.53
CA PRO A 61 -2.63 7.73 -1.14
C PRO A 61 -2.83 8.59 -2.39
N THR A 62 -3.92 9.34 -2.44
CA THR A 62 -4.17 10.32 -3.50
C THR A 62 -3.09 11.41 -3.48
N PRO A 63 -2.87 12.15 -4.58
CA PRO A 63 -1.95 13.30 -4.59
C PRO A 63 -2.25 14.29 -3.46
N GLU A 64 -3.52 14.56 -3.19
CA GLU A 64 -4.00 15.47 -2.14
C GLU A 64 -3.63 14.92 -0.76
N ALA A 65 -3.85 13.62 -0.51
CA ALA A 65 -3.47 12.97 0.74
C ALA A 65 -1.94 12.99 0.95
N LYS A 66 -1.14 12.85 -0.12
CA LYS A 66 0.33 12.97 -0.03
C LYS A 66 0.74 14.38 0.37
N GLN A 67 0.19 15.39 -0.29
CA GLN A 67 0.48 16.80 0.01
C GLN A 67 0.08 17.17 1.44
N LEU A 68 -1.11 16.74 1.89
CA LEU A 68 -1.54 16.90 3.27
C LEU A 68 -0.55 16.25 4.23
N ALA A 69 -0.14 15.01 3.95
CA ALA A 69 0.80 14.29 4.79
C ALA A 69 2.21 14.94 4.84
N ASP A 70 2.66 15.61 3.78
CA ASP A 70 3.89 16.40 3.78
C ASP A 70 3.78 17.61 4.71
N GLY A 71 2.63 18.29 4.70
CA GLY A 71 2.31 19.38 5.63
C GLY A 71 2.32 18.91 7.09
N LEU A 72 1.64 17.79 7.39
CA LEU A 72 1.65 17.19 8.73
C LEU A 72 3.05 16.80 9.19
N TRP A 73 3.87 16.30 8.27
CA TRP A 73 5.26 15.93 8.56
C TRP A 73 6.12 17.14 8.90
N ALA A 74 5.95 18.25 8.20
CA ALA A 74 6.62 19.51 8.50
C ALA A 74 6.22 20.05 9.88
N GLN A 75 4.92 20.04 10.21
CA GLN A 75 4.41 20.48 11.51
C GLN A 75 4.94 19.59 12.65
N LEU A 76 4.94 18.27 12.46
CA LEU A 76 5.54 17.34 13.41
C LEU A 76 7.03 17.63 13.63
N LYS A 77 7.79 17.84 12.55
CA LYS A 77 9.22 18.17 12.65
C LYS A 77 9.46 19.45 13.45
N SER A 78 8.68 20.50 13.19
CA SER A 78 8.77 21.76 13.93
C SER A 78 8.53 21.52 15.44
N ARG A 79 7.41 20.88 15.79
CA ARG A 79 7.07 20.59 17.18
C ARG A 79 8.12 19.73 17.89
N CYS A 80 8.67 18.75 17.18
CA CYS A 80 9.74 17.89 17.69
C CYS A 80 11.03 18.66 17.95
N ALA A 81 11.38 19.61 17.06
CA ALA A 81 12.58 20.44 17.21
C ALA A 81 12.47 21.36 18.43
N ASP A 82 11.30 21.97 18.65
CA ASP A 82 11.05 22.84 19.81
C ASP A 82 11.22 22.12 21.16
N GLU A 83 10.87 20.83 21.19
CA GLU A 83 10.84 20.00 22.40
C GLU A 83 12.08 19.10 22.53
N GLY A 84 13.01 19.17 21.58
CA GLY A 84 14.23 18.35 21.57
C GLY A 84 13.99 16.84 21.40
N ILE A 85 12.87 16.45 20.79
CA ILE A 85 12.47 15.04 20.61
C ILE A 85 12.80 14.59 19.20
N ALA A 86 13.38 13.39 19.04
CA ALA A 86 13.55 12.79 17.72
C ALA A 86 12.18 12.53 17.06
N THR A 87 11.95 13.06 15.84
CA THR A 87 10.69 12.90 15.11
C THR A 87 10.28 11.43 14.95
N SER A 88 11.25 10.54 14.71
CA SER A 88 11.04 9.09 14.60
C SER A 88 10.58 8.41 15.89
N ALA A 89 10.80 9.01 17.06
CA ALA A 89 10.28 8.53 18.34
C ALA A 89 8.78 8.84 18.50
N VAL A 90 8.31 9.91 17.85
CA VAL A 90 6.91 10.33 17.84
C VAL A 90 6.14 9.58 16.75
N ALA A 91 6.57 9.63 15.49
CA ALA A 91 5.86 8.99 14.38
C ALA A 91 6.77 8.60 13.22
N ARG A 92 6.31 7.63 12.43
CA ARG A 92 6.85 7.31 11.09
C ARG A 92 6.06 8.04 10.00
N ARG A 93 6.66 8.21 8.82
CA ARG A 93 6.05 8.98 7.71
C ARG A 93 4.75 8.36 7.23
N GLU A 94 4.66 7.04 7.27
CA GLU A 94 3.50 6.22 6.89
C GLU A 94 2.29 6.49 7.80
N GLN A 95 2.53 6.83 9.07
CA GLN A 95 1.46 7.18 10.01
C GLN A 95 0.80 8.51 9.65
N LEU A 96 1.57 9.49 9.16
CA LEU A 96 1.00 10.76 8.67
C LEU A 96 0.26 10.57 7.36
N THR A 97 0.75 9.69 6.49
CA THR A 97 0.04 9.31 5.26
C THR A 97 -1.29 8.63 5.58
N ALA A 98 -1.30 7.67 6.50
CA ALA A 98 -2.51 7.00 6.96
C ALA A 98 -3.51 8.00 7.55
N LEU A 99 -3.05 8.91 8.40
CA LEU A 99 -3.86 9.97 8.99
C LEU A 99 -4.45 10.90 7.91
N ALA A 100 -3.65 11.34 6.95
CA ALA A 100 -4.09 12.19 5.84
C ALA A 100 -5.07 11.47 4.88
N SER A 101 -5.04 10.14 4.83
CA SER A 101 -6.03 9.32 4.11
C SER A 101 -7.29 9.03 4.93
N GLY A 102 -7.47 9.67 6.09
CA GLY A 102 -8.66 9.51 6.93
C GLY A 102 -8.67 8.27 7.81
N GLN A 103 -7.52 7.63 8.05
CA GLN A 103 -7.44 6.52 8.99
C GLN A 103 -7.38 7.02 10.43
N ASP A 104 -8.30 6.52 11.27
CA ASP A 104 -8.39 6.87 12.69
C ASP A 104 -7.60 5.93 13.60
N SER A 105 -7.22 4.75 13.11
CA SER A 105 -6.50 3.73 13.89
C SER A 105 -4.98 3.85 13.73
N VAL A 106 -4.42 5.03 14.01
CA VAL A 106 -2.98 5.30 13.87
C VAL A 106 -2.35 5.45 15.25
N ALA A 107 -1.23 4.77 15.51
CA ALA A 107 -0.58 4.83 16.84
C ALA A 107 -0.13 6.25 17.27
N LEU A 108 -0.02 7.19 16.32
CA LEU A 108 0.19 8.62 16.57
C LEU A 108 -0.96 9.26 17.38
N LEU A 109 -2.18 8.73 17.26
CA LEU A 109 -3.37 9.24 17.96
C LEU A 109 -3.51 8.67 19.38
N SER A 110 -2.61 7.77 19.80
CA SER A 110 -2.71 7.06 21.07
C SER A 110 -1.67 7.53 22.10
N GLY A 111 -2.04 7.42 23.37
CA GLY A 111 -1.14 7.65 24.50
C GLY A 111 -0.52 9.05 24.53
N TRP A 112 0.77 9.12 24.86
CA TRP A 112 1.47 10.41 24.97
C TRP A 112 1.64 11.10 23.61
N ARG A 113 1.75 10.37 22.50
CA ARG A 113 1.86 10.93 21.14
C ARG A 113 0.59 11.67 20.72
N GLY A 114 -0.56 11.07 21.05
CA GLY A 114 -1.87 11.68 20.82
C GLY A 114 -2.04 12.99 21.59
N ARG A 115 -1.54 13.05 22.83
CA ARG A 115 -1.54 14.27 23.65
C ARG A 115 -0.49 15.30 23.20
N PHE A 116 0.65 14.83 22.69
CA PHE A 116 1.76 15.67 22.27
C PHE A 116 1.42 16.49 21.01
N ILE A 117 0.87 15.81 19.99
CA ILE A 117 0.53 16.45 18.71
C ILE A 117 -0.55 15.70 17.91
N GLY A 118 -0.73 14.39 18.14
CA GLY A 118 -1.59 13.56 17.30
C GLY A 118 -3.05 14.06 17.21
N SER A 119 -3.64 14.48 18.34
CA SER A 119 -5.01 15.02 18.36
C SER A 119 -5.14 16.33 17.59
N GLU A 120 -4.10 17.16 17.58
CA GLU A 120 -4.08 18.41 16.83
C GLU A 120 -4.01 18.14 15.33
N LEU A 121 -3.09 17.27 14.90
CA LEU A 121 -2.97 16.86 13.50
C LEU A 121 -4.27 16.22 13.00
N LYS A 122 -4.94 15.40 13.83
CA LYS A 122 -6.24 14.81 13.50
C LYS A 122 -7.30 15.88 13.23
N ARG A 123 -7.45 16.86 14.12
CA ARG A 123 -8.41 17.96 13.93
C ARG A 123 -8.14 18.76 12.66
N PHE A 124 -6.87 18.99 12.35
CA PHE A 124 -6.48 19.66 11.11
C PHE A 124 -6.88 18.83 9.88
N CYS A 125 -6.58 17.53 9.86
CA CYS A 125 -7.01 16.62 8.78
C CYS A 125 -8.53 16.62 8.62
N ASP A 126 -9.27 16.50 9.72
CA ASP A 126 -10.73 16.47 9.69
C ASP A 126 -11.32 17.76 9.11
N GLY A 127 -10.73 18.92 9.43
CA GLY A 127 -11.11 20.20 8.83
C GLY A 127 -10.87 20.26 7.31
N VAL A 128 -9.71 19.77 6.85
CA VAL A 128 -9.37 19.73 5.41
C VAL A 128 -10.28 18.76 4.65
N LEU A 129 -10.51 17.57 5.20
CA LEU A 129 -11.33 16.53 4.56
C LEU A 129 -12.81 16.90 4.54
N SER A 130 -13.32 17.56 5.58
CA SER A 130 -14.70 18.04 5.62
C SER A 130 -14.95 19.24 4.70
N GLY A 131 -13.93 20.09 4.49
CA GLY A 131 -14.01 21.27 3.62
C GLY A 131 -13.83 20.99 2.11
N GLY A 132 -13.43 19.78 1.73
CA GLY A 132 -13.23 19.37 0.34
C GLY A 132 -14.49 18.84 -0.38
N SER A 133 -15.65 18.84 0.28
CA SER A 133 -16.95 18.51 -0.35
C SER A 133 -17.67 19.77 -0.80
N CYS A 134 -17.21 20.38 -1.90
CA CYS A 134 -17.93 21.40 -2.67
C CYS A 134 -17.69 21.16 -4.17
#